data_AF-A0A2J8NUI9-F1
#
_entry.id   AF-A0A2J8NUI9-F1
#
_cell.length_a   1.000
_cell.length_b   1.000
_cell.length_c   1.000
_cell.angle_alpha   90.00
_cell.angle_beta   90.00
_cell.angle_gamma   90.00
#
_symmetry.space_group_name_H-M   'P 1'
#
loop_
_entity.id
_entity.type
_entity.pdbx_description
1 polymer ?
#
loop_
_entity_poly.entity_id
_entity_poly.type
_entity_poly.pdbx_seq_one_letter_code
_entity_poly.pdbx_strand_id
1 'polypeptide(L)'
;MSLYCGIACRRKFFWCYRLLSTYVTKTRYLFELKEDDDACKKAQQTGAFYLFHSLAPLLQTSAHQYLAPRHSLLELERLLGKFGQDAQRIEDSVLIGCSEQQEAWFALDLGLDSSFSISASLHKPEMETELKGSFIELRKALFQLNARDASLLSTAQALLRWHDAHQFCSRSGQPTKKNVAGSKRVCPSNNIIYYPQMAPVVITLVSDGTRCLLARQSSFPKGMYSALAGFCDIATGLS
;
A
#
# COMPACT_ATOMS: atom_id res chain seq x y z
N MET A 1 -24.62 -1.98 59.91
CA MET A 1 -25.59 -2.06 58.80
C MET A 1 -24.93 -1.48 57.56
N SER A 2 -24.34 -2.35 56.73
CA SER A 2 -23.65 -1.98 55.50
C SER A 2 -24.49 -2.50 54.33
N LEU A 3 -24.96 -1.61 53.46
CA LEU A 3 -25.70 -1.95 52.25
C LEU A 3 -24.83 -1.60 51.05
N TYR A 4 -24.20 -2.62 50.47
CA TYR A 4 -23.56 -2.58 49.17
C TYR A 4 -24.63 -2.47 48.08
N CYS A 5 -24.65 -1.37 47.34
CA CYS A 5 -25.46 -1.22 46.12
C CYS A 5 -24.57 -1.60 44.91
N GLY A 6 -24.71 -2.83 44.43
CA GLY A 6 -24.06 -3.31 43.22
C GLY A 6 -24.72 -2.71 41.98
N ILE A 7 -23.97 -1.94 41.19
CA ILE A 7 -24.41 -1.45 39.88
C ILE A 7 -24.27 -2.61 38.89
N ALA A 8 -25.34 -3.37 38.70
CA ALA A 8 -25.46 -4.36 37.64
C ALA A 8 -25.66 -3.64 36.30
N CYS A 9 -24.56 -3.35 35.59
CA CYS A 9 -24.61 -2.86 34.23
C CYS A 9 -25.02 -4.01 33.29
N ARG A 10 -26.32 -4.18 33.05
CA ARG A 10 -26.85 -5.13 32.06
C ARG A 10 -26.38 -4.70 30.66
N ARG A 11 -25.32 -5.34 30.15
CA ARG A 11 -25.02 -5.38 28.71
C ARG A 11 -26.22 -6.02 27.99
N LYS A 12 -27.13 -5.20 27.48
CA LYS A 12 -28.14 -5.66 26.52
C LYS A 12 -27.41 -6.03 25.23
N PHE A 13 -27.26 -7.33 24.99
CA PHE A 13 -26.97 -7.89 23.67
C PHE A 13 -28.17 -7.59 22.77
N PHE A 14 -28.16 -6.45 22.09
CA PHE A 14 -29.06 -6.22 20.97
C PHE A 14 -28.47 -6.94 19.75
N TRP A 15 -28.91 -8.17 19.54
CA TRP A 15 -28.81 -8.87 18.26
C TRP A 15 -29.74 -8.21 17.24
N CYS A 16 -29.37 -7.01 16.81
CA CYS A 16 -29.81 -6.50 15.51
C CYS A 16 -28.77 -6.97 14.51
N TYR A 17 -29.03 -8.10 13.84
CA TYR A 17 -28.33 -8.46 12.60
C TYR A 17 -28.71 -7.41 11.54
N ARG A 18 -28.05 -6.24 11.58
CA ARG A 18 -27.89 -5.45 10.36
C ARG A 18 -27.13 -6.36 9.42
N LEU A 19 -27.75 -6.74 8.30
CA LEU A 19 -27.03 -7.21 7.13
C LEU A 19 -26.03 -6.11 6.78
N LEU A 20 -24.81 -6.25 7.30
CA LEU A 20 -23.76 -5.28 7.03
C LEU A 20 -23.46 -5.41 5.55
N SER A 21 -23.58 -4.31 4.82
CA SER A 21 -23.07 -4.21 3.45
C SER A 21 -21.64 -4.78 3.44
N THR A 22 -21.31 -5.53 2.39
CA THR A 22 -19.97 -6.11 2.18
C THR A 22 -18.88 -5.05 2.35
N TYR A 23 -19.18 -3.79 2.00
CA TYR A 23 -18.32 -2.63 2.22
C TYR A 23 -17.99 -2.38 3.70
N VAL A 24 -18.98 -2.42 4.60
CA VAL A 24 -18.78 -2.12 6.03
C VAL A 24 -17.97 -3.24 6.69
N THR A 25 -18.26 -4.50 6.36
CA THR A 25 -17.50 -5.65 6.86
C THR A 25 -16.05 -5.58 6.40
N LYS A 26 -15.82 -5.29 5.12
CA LYS A 26 -14.48 -5.11 4.55
C LYS A 26 -13.71 -3.97 5.23
N THR A 27 -14.37 -2.84 5.43
CA THR A 27 -13.78 -1.65 6.04
C THR A 27 -13.38 -1.92 7.49
N ARG A 28 -14.26 -2.58 8.26
CA ARG A 28 -13.96 -2.97 9.66
C ARG A 28 -12.78 -3.91 9.75
N TYR A 29 -12.74 -4.93 8.89
CA TYR A 29 -11.63 -5.87 8.83
C TYR A 29 -10.31 -5.14 8.54
N LEU A 30 -10.28 -4.23 7.55
CA LEU A 30 -9.07 -3.44 7.28
C LEU A 30 -8.66 -2.53 8.43
N PHE A 31 -9.61 -1.93 9.16
CA PHE A 31 -9.30 -1.11 10.32
C PHE A 31 -8.72 -1.94 11.47
N GLU A 32 -9.27 -3.12 11.73
CA GLU A 32 -8.74 -4.06 12.70
C GLU A 32 -7.28 -4.41 12.39
N LEU A 33 -6.99 -4.83 11.16
CA LEU A 33 -5.62 -5.17 10.75
C LEU A 33 -4.64 -3.99 10.85
N LYS A 34 -5.12 -2.74 10.75
CA LYS A 34 -4.28 -1.53 10.83
C LYS A 34 -3.93 -1.12 12.26
N GLU A 35 -4.75 -1.51 13.23
CA GLU A 35 -4.57 -1.13 14.64
C GLU A 35 -4.04 -2.28 15.51
N ASP A 36 -4.38 -3.53 15.18
CA ASP A 36 -3.93 -4.73 15.89
C ASP A 36 -2.86 -5.47 15.08
N ASP A 37 -1.61 -5.35 15.53
CA ASP A 37 -0.46 -6.00 14.91
C ASP A 37 -0.54 -7.54 14.99
N ASP A 38 -1.14 -8.12 16.03
CA ASP A 38 -1.28 -9.58 16.16
C ASP A 38 -2.34 -10.11 15.19
N ALA A 39 -3.44 -9.39 15.01
CA ALA A 39 -4.43 -9.68 13.97
C ALA A 39 -3.81 -9.57 12.56
N CYS A 40 -2.98 -8.55 12.34
CA CYS A 40 -2.26 -8.35 11.08
C CYS A 40 -1.28 -9.48 10.78
N LYS A 41 -0.47 -9.90 11.77
CA LYS A 41 0.45 -11.05 11.64
C LYS A 41 -0.28 -12.33 11.29
N LYS A 42 -1.44 -12.59 11.89
CA LYS A 42 -2.30 -13.73 11.53
C LYS A 42 -2.78 -13.64 10.09
N ALA A 43 -3.18 -12.44 9.65
CA ALA A 43 -3.63 -12.21 8.27
C ALA A 43 -2.50 -12.35 7.24
N GLN A 44 -1.23 -12.10 7.60
CA GLN A 44 -0.08 -12.37 6.71
C GLN A 44 0.09 -13.87 6.40
N GLN A 45 -0.34 -14.76 7.31
CA GLN A 45 -0.22 -16.21 7.13
C GLN A 45 -1.15 -16.75 6.03
N THR A 46 -2.32 -16.13 5.86
CA THR A 46 -3.35 -16.56 4.91
C THR A 46 -3.56 -15.58 3.76
N GLY A 47 -2.89 -14.44 3.79
CA GLY A 47 -3.02 -13.38 2.80
C GLY A 47 -2.23 -13.62 1.52
N ALA A 48 -2.37 -12.68 0.60
CA ALA A 48 -1.65 -12.67 -0.66
C ALA A 48 -0.69 -11.48 -0.75
N PHE A 49 0.45 -11.69 -1.42
CA PHE A 49 1.52 -10.72 -1.56
C PHE A 49 1.70 -10.30 -3.02
N TYR A 50 1.81 -8.99 -3.23
CA TYR A 50 2.24 -8.36 -4.46
C TYR A 50 3.70 -7.95 -4.34
N LEU A 51 4.49 -8.32 -5.33
CA LEU A 51 5.93 -8.08 -5.30
C LEU A 51 6.30 -6.83 -6.08
N PHE A 52 7.24 -6.08 -5.51
CA PHE A 52 7.83 -4.89 -6.11
C PHE A 52 9.36 -5.03 -6.10
N HIS A 53 10.01 -4.28 -6.99
CA HIS A 53 11.45 -4.06 -6.94
C HIS A 53 11.71 -2.60 -7.31
N SER A 54 12.31 -1.83 -6.40
CA SER A 54 12.57 -0.40 -6.60
C SER A 54 11.31 0.36 -7.03
N LEU A 55 10.20 0.09 -6.33
CA LEU A 55 8.87 0.63 -6.55
C LEU A 55 8.19 0.21 -7.87
N ALA A 56 8.81 -0.63 -8.70
CA ALA A 56 8.18 -1.19 -9.88
C ALA A 56 7.44 -2.51 -9.52
N PRO A 57 6.13 -2.65 -9.77
CA PRO A 57 5.43 -3.90 -9.54
C PRO A 57 5.90 -5.00 -10.49
N LEU A 58 5.92 -6.24 -9.99
CA LEU A 58 6.04 -7.44 -10.80
C LEU A 58 4.76 -7.60 -11.62
N LEU A 59 4.89 -7.67 -12.94
CA LEU A 59 3.78 -7.87 -13.86
C LEU A 59 4.08 -9.02 -14.81
N GLN A 60 3.05 -9.80 -15.13
CA GLN A 60 3.08 -10.82 -16.16
C GLN A 60 2.32 -10.32 -17.39
N THR A 61 2.90 -10.53 -18.57
CA THR A 61 2.26 -10.13 -19.82
C THR A 61 1.36 -11.25 -20.29
N SER A 62 0.06 -10.98 -20.42
CA SER A 62 -0.90 -11.91 -21.01
C SER A 62 -1.58 -11.23 -22.20
N ALA A 63 -1.17 -11.62 -23.41
CA ALA A 63 -1.58 -11.01 -24.67
C ALA A 63 -1.34 -9.48 -24.72
N HIS A 64 -2.36 -8.67 -24.42
CA HIS A 64 -2.34 -7.20 -24.48
C HIS A 64 -2.60 -6.52 -23.12
N GLN A 65 -2.64 -7.31 -22.04
CA GLN A 65 -2.87 -6.79 -20.69
C GLN A 65 -1.78 -7.27 -19.75
N TYR A 66 -1.49 -6.42 -18.76
CA TYR A 66 -0.67 -6.82 -17.63
C TYR A 66 -1.54 -7.43 -16.54
N LEU A 67 -1.04 -8.51 -15.96
CA LEU A 67 -1.60 -9.13 -14.77
C LEU A 67 -0.63 -8.99 -13.61
N ALA A 68 -1.15 -8.68 -12.44
CA ALA A 68 -0.38 -8.61 -11.21
C ALA A 68 -0.47 -9.97 -10.49
N PRO A 69 0.58 -10.83 -10.55
CA PRO A 69 0.55 -12.10 -9.86
C PRO A 69 0.49 -11.89 -8.34
N ARG A 70 -0.26 -12.79 -7.69
CA ARG A 70 -0.40 -12.86 -6.24
C ARG A 70 0.38 -14.07 -5.75
N HIS A 71 1.14 -13.89 -4.67
CA HIS A 71 1.92 -14.95 -4.05
C HIS A 71 1.40 -15.26 -2.65
N SER A 72 1.35 -16.54 -2.30
CA SER A 72 1.12 -16.98 -0.92
C SER A 72 2.36 -16.75 -0.06
N LEU A 73 2.20 -16.81 1.27
CA LEU A 73 3.33 -16.70 2.20
C LEU A 73 4.40 -17.78 1.95
N LEU A 74 3.98 -19.03 1.73
CA LEU A 74 4.90 -20.16 1.51
C LEU A 74 5.73 -19.99 0.21
N GLU A 75 5.10 -19.47 -0.84
CA GLU A 75 5.81 -19.13 -2.08
C GLU A 75 6.80 -17.98 -1.85
N LEU A 76 6.38 -16.97 -1.08
CA LEU A 76 7.22 -15.82 -0.75
C LEU A 76 8.44 -16.23 0.08
N GLU A 77 8.28 -17.04 1.12
CA GLU A 77 9.39 -17.57 1.94
C GLU A 77 10.38 -18.38 1.09
N ARG A 78 9.86 -19.22 0.18
CA ARG A 78 10.70 -19.98 -0.75
C ARG A 78 11.49 -19.04 -1.68
N LEU A 79 10.87 -17.98 -2.17
CA LEU A 79 11.52 -16.98 -3.02
C LEU A 79 12.59 -16.20 -2.25
N LEU A 80 12.29 -15.73 -1.04
CA LEU A 80 13.25 -15.03 -0.17
C LEU A 80 14.45 -15.93 0.14
N GLY A 81 14.23 -17.20 0.49
CA GLY A 81 15.30 -18.17 0.71
C GLY A 81 16.17 -18.40 -0.52
N LYS A 82 15.58 -18.46 -1.72
CA LYS A 82 16.33 -18.55 -3.00
C LYS A 82 17.17 -17.31 -3.26
N PHE A 83 16.67 -16.13 -2.89
CA PHE A 83 17.38 -14.87 -3.05
C PHE A 83 18.34 -14.57 -1.88
N GLY A 84 18.51 -15.49 -0.94
CA GLY A 84 19.39 -15.31 0.22
C GLY A 84 18.92 -14.21 1.19
N GLN A 85 17.62 -13.90 1.19
CA GLN A 85 17.00 -12.92 2.06
C GLN A 85 16.36 -13.58 3.27
N ASP A 86 16.37 -12.87 4.41
CA ASP A 86 15.72 -13.33 5.65
C ASP A 86 14.19 -13.30 5.49
N ALA A 87 13.51 -14.29 6.07
CA ALA A 87 12.07 -14.33 6.21
C ALA A 87 11.52 -13.13 7.00
N GLN A 88 12.34 -12.49 7.86
CA GLN A 88 11.97 -11.25 8.54
C GLN A 88 11.53 -10.13 7.60
N ARG A 89 11.96 -10.15 6.33
CA ARG A 89 11.52 -9.19 5.30
C ARG A 89 10.01 -9.20 5.05
N ILE A 90 9.30 -10.26 5.43
CA ILE A 90 7.82 -10.28 5.35
C ILE A 90 7.22 -9.19 6.25
N GLU A 91 7.86 -8.83 7.36
CA GLU A 91 7.43 -7.73 8.23
C GLU A 91 7.56 -6.36 7.53
N ASP A 92 8.39 -6.24 6.49
CA ASP A 92 8.51 -5.03 5.68
C ASP A 92 7.34 -4.82 4.71
N SER A 93 6.48 -5.83 4.55
CA SER A 93 5.28 -5.71 3.72
C SER A 93 4.30 -4.66 4.26
N VAL A 94 3.46 -4.13 3.37
CA VAL A 94 2.43 -3.13 3.70
C VAL A 94 1.06 -3.66 3.31
N LEU A 95 0.06 -3.47 4.17
CA LEU A 95 -1.32 -3.85 3.91
C LEU A 95 -1.93 -2.87 2.89
N ILE A 96 -2.39 -3.40 1.75
CA ILE A 96 -2.91 -2.60 0.63
C ILE A 96 -4.41 -2.78 0.41
N GLY A 97 -4.99 -3.87 0.91
CA GLY A 97 -6.41 -4.14 0.76
C GLY A 97 -6.82 -5.52 1.25
N CYS A 98 -8.04 -5.92 0.90
CA CYS A 98 -8.53 -7.27 1.16
C CYS A 98 -9.66 -7.65 0.17
N SER A 99 -9.92 -8.96 0.09
CA SER A 99 -11.04 -9.54 -0.65
C SER A 99 -12.37 -9.38 0.09
N GLU A 100 -13.47 -9.78 -0.54
CA GLU A 100 -14.79 -9.84 0.12
C GLU A 100 -14.86 -10.96 1.16
N GLN A 101 -14.03 -11.98 1.00
CA GLN A 101 -13.88 -13.14 1.88
C GLN A 101 -12.85 -12.91 3.00
N GLN A 102 -12.45 -11.66 3.24
CA GLN A 102 -11.46 -11.28 4.26
C GLN A 102 -10.06 -11.88 4.05
N GLU A 103 -9.67 -12.14 2.79
CA GLU A 103 -8.26 -12.40 2.46
C GLU A 103 -7.53 -11.05 2.40
N ALA A 104 -6.54 -10.84 3.27
CA ALA A 104 -5.72 -9.63 3.26
C ALA A 104 -4.70 -9.65 2.11
N TRP A 105 -4.45 -8.47 1.53
CA TRP A 105 -3.45 -8.30 0.49
C TRP A 105 -2.36 -7.35 0.96
N PHE A 106 -1.13 -7.76 0.72
CA PHE A 106 0.07 -7.05 1.12
C PHE A 106 0.94 -6.74 -0.08
N ALA A 107 1.76 -5.70 0.00
CA ALA A 107 2.81 -5.42 -0.96
C ALA A 107 4.18 -5.46 -0.28
N LEU A 108 5.15 -6.10 -0.93
CA LEU A 108 6.53 -6.17 -0.47
C LEU A 108 7.46 -5.73 -1.60
N ASP A 109 8.33 -4.77 -1.31
CA ASP A 109 9.43 -4.41 -2.21
C ASP A 109 10.68 -5.18 -1.82
N LEU A 110 11.16 -6.00 -2.75
CA LEU A 110 12.32 -6.86 -2.58
C LEU A 110 13.64 -6.09 -2.78
N GLY A 111 13.59 -4.90 -3.37
CA GLY A 111 14.77 -4.07 -3.68
C GLY A 111 14.96 -2.87 -2.75
N LEU A 112 14.01 -2.58 -1.85
CA LEU A 112 14.20 -1.57 -0.81
C LEU A 112 14.88 -2.18 0.40
N ASP A 113 15.97 -1.58 0.87
CA ASP A 113 16.66 -2.02 2.07
C ASP A 113 15.87 -1.53 3.30
N SER A 114 15.31 -2.46 4.07
CA SER A 114 14.97 -2.16 5.45
C SER A 114 16.28 -2.09 6.22
N SER A 115 16.54 -0.92 6.77
CA SER A 115 17.66 -0.52 7.61
C SER A 115 18.59 -1.67 8.09
N PHE A 116 19.86 -1.60 7.68
CA PHE A 116 21.05 -2.35 8.17
C PHE A 116 21.54 -3.60 7.42
N SER A 117 20.91 -4.05 6.34
CA SER A 117 21.46 -5.17 5.54
C SER A 117 22.35 -4.66 4.40
N ILE A 118 23.67 -4.68 4.58
CA ILE A 118 24.69 -4.34 3.55
C ILE A 118 24.78 -5.39 2.42
N SER A 119 23.89 -6.38 2.39
CA SER A 119 24.05 -7.56 1.53
C SER A 119 22.97 -7.69 0.47
N ALA A 120 23.45 -7.75 -0.77
CA ALA A 120 22.77 -8.16 -2.00
C ALA A 120 21.83 -7.14 -2.63
N SER A 121 22.42 -6.20 -3.38
CA SER A 121 21.79 -5.71 -4.61
C SER A 121 21.53 -6.93 -5.50
N LEU A 122 20.36 -7.55 -5.35
CA LEU A 122 19.94 -8.69 -6.15
C LEU A 122 19.93 -8.29 -7.62
N HIS A 123 20.40 -9.19 -8.47
CA HIS A 123 20.29 -9.01 -9.89
C HIS A 123 18.81 -9.21 -10.30
N LYS A 124 18.11 -8.08 -10.47
CA LYS A 124 16.79 -7.96 -11.12
C LYS A 124 16.47 -9.07 -12.15
N PRO A 125 17.34 -9.39 -13.15
CA PRO A 125 17.04 -10.41 -14.15
C PRO A 125 16.83 -11.84 -13.60
N GLU A 126 17.52 -12.22 -12.53
CA GLU A 126 17.37 -13.54 -11.90
C GLU A 126 16.00 -13.67 -11.26
N MET A 127 15.56 -12.62 -10.58
CA MET A 127 14.24 -12.54 -9.95
C MET A 127 13.12 -12.60 -10.99
N GLU A 128 13.24 -11.84 -12.08
CA GLU A 128 12.28 -11.83 -13.19
C GLU A 128 12.12 -13.22 -13.82
N THR A 129 13.23 -13.96 -13.96
CA THR A 129 13.24 -15.33 -14.50
C THR A 129 12.50 -16.30 -13.59
N GLU A 130 12.79 -16.28 -12.29
CA GLU A 130 12.13 -17.15 -11.30
C GLU A 130 10.64 -16.83 -11.16
N LEU A 131 10.27 -15.55 -11.18
CA LEU A 131 8.89 -15.07 -11.03
C LEU A 131 8.07 -15.16 -12.32
N LYS A 132 8.71 -15.52 -13.45
CA LYS A 132 8.10 -15.59 -14.79
C LYS A 132 7.38 -14.28 -15.15
N GLY A 133 7.98 -13.15 -14.82
CA GLY A 133 7.39 -11.82 -14.98
C GLY A 133 8.47 -10.75 -15.03
N SER A 134 8.07 -9.50 -15.23
CA SER A 134 9.00 -8.37 -15.31
C SER A 134 8.57 -7.27 -14.36
N PHE A 135 9.54 -6.57 -13.76
CA PHE A 135 9.26 -5.38 -12.96
C PHE A 135 9.16 -4.18 -13.88
N ILE A 136 7.94 -3.68 -14.05
CA ILE A 136 7.60 -2.61 -15.01
C ILE A 136 7.19 -1.37 -14.23
N GLU A 137 7.66 -0.20 -14.65
CA GLU A 137 7.23 1.05 -14.05
C GLU A 137 5.71 1.22 -14.16
N LEU A 138 5.05 1.42 -13.03
CA LEU A 138 3.60 1.48 -12.94
C LEU A 138 2.98 2.50 -13.91
N ARG A 139 3.62 3.66 -14.13
CA ARG A 139 3.15 4.68 -15.08
C ARG A 139 3.06 4.15 -16.52
N LYS A 140 3.98 3.27 -16.92
CA LYS A 140 3.99 2.65 -18.26
C LYS A 140 2.93 1.55 -18.39
N ALA A 141 2.71 0.82 -17.30
CA ALA A 141 1.75 -0.30 -17.25
C ALA A 141 0.30 0.13 -16.98
N LEU A 142 0.06 1.33 -16.44
CA LEU A 142 -1.21 1.75 -15.86
C LEU A 142 -2.42 1.55 -16.80
N PHE A 143 -2.26 1.87 -18.08
CA PHE A 143 -3.34 1.76 -19.07
C PHE A 143 -3.55 0.34 -19.62
N GLN A 144 -2.64 -0.58 -19.34
CA GLN A 144 -2.72 -1.99 -19.72
C GLN A 144 -3.13 -2.89 -18.55
N LEU A 145 -3.28 -2.32 -17.35
CA LEU A 145 -3.82 -2.97 -16.17
C LEU A 145 -5.34 -2.79 -16.12
N ASN A 146 -6.05 -3.75 -15.52
CA ASN A 146 -7.44 -3.53 -15.16
C ASN A 146 -7.55 -2.46 -14.04
N ALA A 147 -8.71 -1.81 -13.95
CA ALA A 147 -8.90 -0.68 -13.02
C ALA A 147 -8.67 -1.04 -11.55
N ARG A 148 -8.98 -2.29 -11.14
CA ARG A 148 -8.81 -2.76 -9.77
C ARG A 148 -7.34 -2.88 -9.41
N ASP A 149 -6.57 -3.57 -10.24
CA ASP A 149 -5.13 -3.80 -10.03
C ASP A 149 -4.36 -2.48 -10.18
N ALA A 150 -4.74 -1.63 -11.13
CA ALA A 150 -4.17 -0.29 -11.28
C ALA A 150 -4.31 0.53 -9.99
N SER A 151 -5.52 0.54 -9.39
CA SER A 151 -5.76 1.23 -8.12
C SER A 151 -4.95 0.60 -6.98
N LEU A 152 -4.97 -0.72 -6.86
CA LEU A 152 -4.29 -1.46 -5.79
C LEU A 152 -2.77 -1.27 -5.82
N LEU A 153 -2.15 -1.44 -6.99
CA LEU A 153 -0.70 -1.26 -7.18
C LEU A 153 -0.26 0.19 -7.01
N SER A 154 -1.13 1.15 -7.36
CA SER A 154 -0.85 2.58 -7.10
C SER A 154 -0.82 2.88 -5.61
N THR A 155 -1.76 2.33 -4.84
CA THR A 155 -1.77 2.44 -3.38
C THR A 155 -0.54 1.77 -2.77
N ALA A 156 -0.19 0.56 -3.23
CA ALA A 156 1.00 -0.17 -2.82
C ALA A 156 2.28 0.65 -3.04
N GLN A 157 2.49 1.14 -4.26
CA GLN A 157 3.66 1.94 -4.62
C GLN A 157 3.77 3.21 -3.76
N ALA A 158 2.64 3.89 -3.50
CA ALA A 158 2.61 5.09 -2.67
C ALA A 158 3.02 4.80 -1.21
N LEU A 159 2.51 3.71 -0.62
CA LEU A 159 2.84 3.31 0.74
C LEU A 159 4.31 2.86 0.87
N LEU A 160 4.79 2.04 -0.07
CA LEU A 160 6.19 1.59 -0.12
C LEU A 160 7.14 2.80 -0.23
N ARG A 161 6.86 3.72 -1.15
CA ARG A 161 7.63 4.96 -1.31
C ARG A 161 7.58 5.83 -0.05
N TRP A 162 6.43 5.92 0.61
CA TRP A 162 6.32 6.71 1.83
C TRP A 162 7.23 6.15 2.93
N HIS A 163 7.25 4.84 3.13
CA HIS A 163 8.13 4.22 4.12
C HIS A 163 9.61 4.38 3.80
N ASP A 164 9.98 4.27 2.52
CA ASP A 164 11.35 4.52 2.06
C ASP A 164 11.81 5.94 2.39
N ALA A 165 10.94 6.94 2.14
CA ALA A 165 11.25 8.35 2.41
C ALA A 165 11.17 8.76 3.89
N HIS A 166 10.47 8.00 4.75
CA HIS A 166 10.16 8.38 6.14
C HIS A 166 10.79 7.45 7.19
N GLN A 167 12.01 6.98 6.94
CA GLN A 167 12.72 6.09 7.85
C GLN A 167 13.10 6.77 9.19
N PHE A 168 13.29 8.08 9.21
CA PHE A 168 13.75 8.84 10.39
C PHE A 168 12.71 9.86 10.88
N CYS A 169 12.74 10.15 12.17
CA CYS A 169 11.86 11.12 12.81
C CYS A 169 12.30 12.54 12.45
N SER A 170 11.40 13.34 11.89
CA SER A 170 11.66 14.73 11.54
C SER A 170 11.98 15.64 12.74
N ARG A 171 11.60 15.23 13.96
CA ARG A 171 11.85 16.00 15.19
C ARG A 171 13.13 15.60 15.91
N SER A 172 13.42 14.30 16.03
CA SER A 172 14.56 13.79 16.81
C SER A 172 15.70 13.23 15.97
N GLY A 173 15.52 13.03 14.66
CA GLY A 173 16.48 12.37 13.78
C GLY A 173 16.63 10.86 14.00
N GLN A 174 15.94 10.28 14.99
CA GLN A 174 16.05 8.85 15.30
C GLN A 174 15.24 7.97 14.34
N PRO A 175 15.65 6.71 14.08
CA PRO A 175 14.86 5.77 13.28
C PRO A 175 13.46 5.59 13.85
N THR A 176 12.47 5.63 12.96
CA THR A 176 11.07 5.34 13.29
C THR A 176 10.78 3.86 13.07
N LYS A 177 9.81 3.32 13.81
CA LYS A 177 9.34 1.93 13.66
C LYS A 177 8.01 1.91 12.95
N LYS A 178 7.89 1.07 11.94
CA LYS A 178 6.63 0.79 11.25
C LYS A 178 5.79 -0.17 12.10
N ASN A 179 4.45 -0.09 12.02
CA ASN A 179 3.59 -1.18 12.50
C ASN A 179 3.50 -2.31 11.46
N VAL A 180 2.95 -3.48 11.81
CA VAL A 180 2.94 -4.65 10.91
C VAL A 180 2.17 -4.35 9.62
N ALA A 181 1.07 -3.62 9.72
CA ALA A 181 0.25 -3.26 8.56
C ALA A 181 0.88 -2.19 7.64
N GLY A 182 1.92 -1.48 8.07
CA GLY A 182 2.46 -0.33 7.33
C GLY A 182 1.50 0.87 7.22
N SER A 183 0.52 0.97 8.11
CA SER A 183 -0.42 2.11 8.13
C SER A 183 0.17 3.35 8.81
N LYS A 184 1.17 3.16 9.67
CA LYS A 184 1.80 4.24 10.45
C LYS A 184 3.26 3.92 10.77
N ARG A 185 4.01 4.96 11.15
CA ARG A 185 5.33 4.86 11.75
C ARG A 185 5.34 5.60 13.08
N VAL A 186 6.00 5.05 14.09
CA VAL A 186 6.10 5.62 15.43
C VAL A 186 7.56 5.86 15.75
N CYS A 187 7.89 7.06 16.23
CA CYS A 187 9.23 7.33 16.75
C CYS A 187 9.33 6.83 18.20
N PRO A 188 10.21 5.86 18.52
CA PRO A 188 10.31 5.32 19.88
C PRO A 188 10.83 6.33 20.90
N SER A 189 11.56 7.37 20.47
CA SER A 189 12.16 8.34 21.40
C SER A 189 11.18 9.41 21.89
N ASN A 190 10.13 9.71 21.13
CA ASN A 190 9.19 10.80 21.43
C ASN A 190 7.71 10.44 21.21
N ASN A 191 7.41 9.19 20.82
CA ASN A 191 6.08 8.65 20.57
C ASN A 191 5.25 9.40 19.51
N ILE A 192 5.90 10.21 18.66
CA ILE A 192 5.20 10.86 17.53
C ILE A 192 4.82 9.77 16.52
N ILE A 193 3.56 9.82 16.11
CA ILE A 193 3.00 8.94 15.07
C ILE A 193 2.96 9.71 13.75
N TYR A 194 3.53 9.11 12.72
CA TYR A 194 3.51 9.58 11.35
C TYR A 194 2.57 8.71 10.53
N TYR A 195 1.72 9.35 9.73
CA TYR A 195 0.81 8.70 8.80
C TYR A 195 1.22 9.03 7.35
N PRO A 196 0.93 8.14 6.39
CA PRO A 196 1.11 8.42 4.97
C PRO A 196 0.42 9.72 4.56
N GLN A 197 1.16 10.60 3.88
CA GLN A 197 0.64 11.87 3.39
C GLN A 197 -0.02 11.70 2.02
N MET A 198 -1.21 12.26 1.86
CA MET A 198 -1.86 12.42 0.56
C MET A 198 -1.68 13.87 0.09
N ALA A 199 -1.17 14.04 -1.13
CA ALA A 199 -1.08 15.33 -1.79
C ALA A 199 -2.22 15.43 -2.83
N PRO A 200 -3.33 16.13 -2.51
CA PRO A 200 -4.44 16.29 -3.46
C PRO A 200 -3.98 17.05 -4.70
N VAL A 201 -4.40 16.55 -5.87
CA VAL A 201 -4.11 17.13 -7.18
C VAL A 201 -5.44 17.33 -7.91
N VAL A 202 -5.61 18.50 -8.51
CA VAL A 202 -6.73 18.78 -9.39
C VAL A 202 -6.26 18.68 -10.83
N ILE A 203 -7.12 18.13 -11.69
CA ILE A 203 -6.96 18.13 -13.14
C ILE A 203 -8.16 18.84 -13.76
N THR A 204 -7.91 19.88 -14.55
CA THR A 204 -8.94 20.78 -15.09
C THR A 204 -8.82 20.89 -16.60
N LEU A 205 -9.91 20.58 -17.30
CA LEU A 205 -10.06 20.84 -18.73
C LEU A 205 -10.78 22.17 -18.93
N VAL A 206 -10.06 23.18 -19.43
CA VAL A 206 -10.65 24.47 -19.78
C VAL A 206 -11.17 24.41 -21.21
N SER A 207 -12.44 24.72 -21.42
CA SER A 207 -13.11 24.63 -22.72
C SER A 207 -14.08 25.79 -22.94
N ASP A 208 -14.19 26.25 -24.18
CA ASP A 208 -15.25 27.18 -24.62
C ASP A 208 -16.46 26.47 -25.25
N GLY A 209 -16.48 25.12 -25.16
CA GLY A 209 -17.49 24.25 -25.77
C GLY A 209 -17.10 23.72 -27.14
N THR A 210 -16.27 24.45 -27.90
CA THR A 210 -15.80 24.04 -29.23
C THR A 210 -14.32 23.67 -29.26
N ARG A 211 -13.52 24.29 -28.38
CA ARG A 211 -12.08 24.11 -28.25
C ARG A 211 -11.74 23.91 -26.78
N CYS A 212 -10.66 23.18 -26.52
CA CYS A 212 -10.11 23.04 -25.17
C CYS A 212 -8.64 23.42 -25.11
N LEU A 213 -8.21 23.90 -23.95
CA LEU A 213 -6.82 24.18 -23.65
C LEU A 213 -6.14 22.91 -23.14
N LEU A 214 -5.08 22.52 -23.85
CA LEU A 214 -4.17 21.46 -23.42
C LEU A 214 -2.76 22.01 -23.29
N ALA A 215 -2.02 21.49 -22.33
CA ALA A 215 -0.62 21.83 -22.10
C ALA A 215 0.28 20.59 -22.22
N ARG A 216 1.58 20.84 -22.34
CA ARG A 216 2.60 19.79 -22.42
C ARG A 216 3.82 20.17 -21.60
N GLN A 217 4.42 19.19 -20.93
CA GLN A 217 5.71 19.32 -20.27
C GLN A 217 6.82 18.74 -21.14
N SER A 218 8.07 19.19 -20.93
CA SER A 218 9.25 18.74 -21.70
C SER A 218 9.49 17.22 -21.60
N SER A 219 9.11 16.60 -20.49
CA SER A 219 9.22 15.16 -20.23
C SER A 219 8.20 14.30 -20.97
N PHE A 220 7.15 14.90 -21.55
CA PHE A 220 6.08 14.13 -22.20
C PHE A 220 6.52 13.61 -23.58
N PRO A 221 6.06 12.42 -24.00
CA PRO A 221 6.27 11.92 -25.35
C PRO A 221 5.84 12.92 -26.43
N LYS A 222 6.49 12.88 -27.60
CA LYS A 222 6.15 13.76 -28.72
C LYS A 222 4.69 13.53 -29.14
N GLY A 223 3.94 14.62 -29.29
CA GLY A 223 2.52 14.59 -29.64
C GLY A 223 1.55 14.39 -28.46
N MET A 224 2.05 14.17 -27.24
CA MET A 224 1.19 14.01 -26.06
C MET A 224 0.90 15.36 -25.38
N TYR A 225 -0.38 15.68 -25.24
CA TYR A 225 -0.89 16.85 -24.54
C TYR A 225 -1.89 16.40 -23.46
N SER A 226 -2.02 17.17 -22.38
CA SER A 226 -2.90 16.87 -21.26
C SER A 226 -3.66 18.11 -20.80
N ALA A 227 -4.77 17.90 -20.10
CA ALA A 227 -5.41 18.93 -19.29
C ALA A 227 -4.42 19.49 -18.24
N LEU A 228 -4.70 20.70 -17.76
CA LEU A 228 -3.89 21.37 -16.75
C LEU A 228 -4.05 20.66 -15.41
N ALA A 229 -2.95 20.46 -14.69
CA ALA A 229 -2.96 19.83 -13.37
C ALA A 229 -2.04 20.57 -12.39
N GLY A 230 -2.41 20.57 -11.12
CA GLY A 230 -1.65 21.21 -10.04
C GLY A 230 -2.03 20.68 -8.67
N PHE A 231 -1.11 20.80 -7.71
CA PHE A 231 -1.39 20.49 -6.31
C PHE A 231 -2.34 21.51 -5.72
N CYS A 232 -3.26 21.07 -4.86
CA CYS A 232 -4.03 22.00 -4.04
C CYS A 232 -3.14 22.54 -2.91
N ASP A 233 -3.07 23.86 -2.77
CA ASP A 233 -2.46 24.48 -1.60
C ASP A 233 -3.47 24.50 -0.45
N ILE A 234 -2.97 24.50 0.79
CA ILE A 234 -3.77 24.50 2.04
C ILE A 234 -4.70 25.71 2.09
N ALA A 235 -4.30 26.83 1.50
CA ALA A 235 -5.09 28.07 1.45
C ALA A 235 -6.09 28.12 0.27
N THR A 236 -5.95 27.25 -0.74
CA THR A 236 -6.86 27.22 -1.89
C THR A 236 -7.90 26.13 -1.67
N GLY A 237 -8.93 26.44 -0.89
CA GLY A 237 -10.17 25.66 -0.95
C GLY A 237 -10.77 25.85 -2.34
N LEU A 238 -11.09 24.77 -3.05
CA LEU A 238 -12.06 24.84 -4.15
C LEU A 238 -13.44 25.05 -3.52
N SER A 239 -13.76 26.30 -3.20
CA SER A 239 -15.11 26.75 -2.85
C SER A 239 -15.93 26.99 -4.11
#